data_AF-A0ABD4T2Y9-F1
#
_entry.id   AF-A0ABD4T2Y9-F1
#
_cell.length_a   1.000
_cell.length_b   1.000
_cell.length_c   1.000
_cell.angle_alpha   90.00
_cell.angle_beta   90.00
_cell.angle_gamma   90.00
#
_symmetry.space_group_name_H-M   'P 1'
#
loop_
_entity.id
_entity.type
_entity.pdbx_description
1 polymer ?
#
loop_
_entity_poly.entity_id
_entity_poly.type
_entity_poly.pdbx_seq_one_letter_code
_entity_poly.pdbx_strand_id
1 'polypeptide(L)'
;MGKSSYCAKSMQGILDVPRCDRWHIQRRLSDLSIPSYCDRAGNLVVEVSNGVEIVQIHSVVRQVLAKRPQLASWLESCWSQPSVTPSAPVSLN
;
A
#
# COMPACT_ATOMS: atom_id res chain seq x y z
N MET A 1 6.16 6.84 35.42
CA MET A 1 5.72 6.41 34.08
C MET A 1 5.60 7.61 33.15
N GLY A 2 6.62 7.91 32.35
CA GLY A 2 6.55 8.95 31.32
C GLY A 2 5.94 8.38 30.05
N LYS A 3 4.69 8.71 29.75
CA LYS A 3 4.11 8.43 28.42
C LYS A 3 4.79 9.39 27.45
N SER A 4 5.74 8.87 26.69
CA SER A 4 6.34 9.63 25.61
C SER A 4 5.29 9.86 24.54
N SER A 5 4.74 11.08 24.54
CA SER A 5 3.73 11.55 23.59
C SER A 5 4.41 11.96 22.30
N TYR A 6 5.00 11.00 21.59
CA TYR A 6 5.10 11.15 20.14
C TYR A 6 3.67 10.99 19.64
N CYS A 7 3.03 12.10 19.27
CA CYS A 7 1.80 12.01 18.49
C CYS A 7 2.16 11.26 17.21
N ALA A 8 1.66 10.03 17.06
CA ALA A 8 1.79 9.32 15.79
C ALA A 8 1.04 10.17 14.76
N LYS A 9 1.78 10.91 13.94
CA LYS A 9 1.21 11.70 12.86
C LYS A 9 0.73 10.73 11.79
N SER A 10 -0.58 10.51 11.72
CA SER A 10 -1.19 9.89 10.55
C SER A 10 -1.36 10.92 9.45
N MET A 11 -1.03 10.53 8.22
CA MET A 11 -1.24 11.30 7.01
C MET A 11 -2.51 10.79 6.32
N GLN A 12 -3.38 11.69 5.89
CA GLN A 12 -4.57 11.30 5.12
C GLN A 12 -4.26 11.34 3.63
N GLY A 13 -4.75 10.33 2.91
CA GLY A 13 -4.68 10.24 1.46
C GLY A 13 -6.06 10.05 0.84
N ILE A 14 -6.27 10.63 -0.33
CA ILE A 14 -7.48 10.40 -1.14
C ILE A 14 -7.14 9.45 -2.27
N LEU A 15 -7.90 8.36 -2.38
CA LEU A 15 -7.78 7.38 -3.46
C LEU A 15 -8.83 7.68 -4.54
N ASP A 16 -8.36 8.09 -5.71
CA ASP A 16 -9.20 8.22 -6.90
C ASP A 16 -9.42 6.84 -7.54
N VAL A 17 -10.56 6.22 -7.22
CA VAL A 17 -10.91 4.88 -7.68
C VAL A 17 -12.39 4.80 -8.10
N PRO A 18 -12.74 3.92 -9.07
CA PRO A 18 -14.10 3.77 -9.54
C PRO A 18 -15.05 3.37 -8.41
N ARG A 19 -16.29 3.87 -8.47
CA ARG A 19 -17.28 3.71 -7.38
C ARG A 19 -17.54 2.24 -7.02
N CYS A 20 -17.61 1.35 -8.01
CA CYS A 20 -17.85 -0.08 -7.79
C CYS A 20 -16.70 -0.77 -7.04
N ASP A 21 -15.46 -0.30 -7.24
CA ASP A 21 -14.27 -0.90 -6.65
C ASP A 21 -13.99 -0.42 -5.22
N ARG A 22 -14.58 0.71 -4.81
CA ARG A 22 -14.40 1.33 -3.47
C ARG A 22 -14.69 0.35 -2.34
N TRP A 23 -15.80 -0.39 -2.42
CA TRP A 23 -16.17 -1.34 -1.37
C TRP A 23 -15.15 -2.49 -1.27
N HIS A 24 -14.67 -2.98 -2.40
CA HIS A 24 -13.69 -4.07 -2.42
C HIS A 24 -12.34 -3.59 -1.85
N ILE A 25 -11.91 -2.37 -2.21
CA ILE A 25 -10.69 -1.75 -1.67
C ILE A 25 -10.85 -1.51 -0.16
N GLN A 26 -11.92 -0.87 0.28
CA GLN A 26 -12.17 -0.56 1.69
C GLN A 26 -12.19 -1.83 2.56
N ARG A 27 -12.82 -2.90 2.07
CA ARG A 27 -12.83 -4.20 2.76
C ARG A 27 -11.42 -4.76 2.92
N ARG A 28 -10.61 -4.75 1.86
CA ARG A 28 -9.23 -5.27 1.89
C ARG A 28 -8.32 -4.43 2.79
N LEU A 29 -8.51 -3.11 2.83
CA LEU A 29 -7.80 -2.22 3.76
C LEU A 29 -8.20 -2.50 5.21
N SER A 30 -9.49 -2.75 5.46
CA SER A 30 -9.97 -3.13 6.80
C SER A 30 -9.38 -4.46 7.27
N ASP A 31 -9.27 -5.46 6.39
CA ASP A 31 -8.61 -6.75 6.69
C ASP A 31 -7.13 -6.55 7.09
N LEU A 32 -6.49 -5.51 6.57
CA LEU A 32 -5.10 -5.12 6.90
C LEU A 32 -5.01 -4.17 8.10
N SER A 33 -6.12 -3.89 8.78
CA SER A 33 -6.20 -2.92 9.89
C SER A 33 -5.80 -1.49 9.49
N ILE A 34 -5.97 -1.11 8.22
CA ILE A 34 -5.71 0.23 7.71
C ILE A 34 -7.01 1.05 7.76
N PRO A 35 -7.07 2.16 8.52
CA PRO A 35 -8.28 2.97 8.62
C PRO A 35 -8.65 3.59 7.27
N SER A 36 -9.91 3.40 6.86
CA SER A 36 -10.43 3.96 5.61
C SER A 36 -11.93 4.22 5.65
N TYR A 37 -12.38 5.30 5.03
CA TYR A 37 -13.79 5.71 4.98
C TYR A 37 -14.12 6.45 3.68
N CYS A 38 -15.40 6.49 3.32
CA CYS A 38 -15.87 7.30 2.20
C CYS A 38 -16.28 8.69 2.70
N ASP A 39 -15.76 9.75 2.09
CA ASP A 39 -16.16 11.12 2.39
C ASP A 39 -17.55 11.45 1.79
N ARG A 40 -18.07 12.66 2.08
CA ARG A 40 -19.36 13.12 1.54
C ARG A 40 -19.36 13.32 0.02
N ALA A 41 -18.20 13.56 -0.59
CA ALA A 41 -18.03 13.62 -2.03
C ALA A 41 -17.94 12.22 -2.67
N GLY A 42 -17.88 11.17 -1.84
CA GLY A 42 -17.80 9.77 -2.21
C GLY A 42 -16.37 9.26 -2.38
N ASN A 43 -15.34 10.07 -2.17
CA ASN A 43 -13.96 9.63 -2.30
C ASN A 43 -13.59 8.66 -1.19
N LEU A 44 -12.73 7.69 -1.50
CA LEU A 44 -12.18 6.79 -0.49
C LEU A 44 -10.97 7.46 0.16
N VAL A 45 -11.10 7.80 1.44
CA VAL A 45 -10.05 8.40 2.27
C VAL A 45 -9.38 7.30 3.08
N VAL A 46 -8.05 7.34 3.18
CA VAL A 46 -7.24 6.41 3.95
C VAL A 46 -6.34 7.16 4.92
N GLU A 47 -6.15 6.61 6.11
CA GLU A 47 -5.17 7.10 7.07
C GLU A 47 -3.90 6.24 6.99
N VAL A 48 -2.76 6.91 6.88
CA VAL A 48 -1.44 6.31 6.70
C VAL A 48 -0.56 6.70 7.87
N SER A 49 -0.12 5.70 8.63
CA SER A 49 0.70 5.88 9.83
C SER A 49 2.18 5.58 9.58
N ASN A 50 2.50 4.80 8.55
CA ASN A 50 3.87 4.40 8.24
C ASN A 50 4.08 4.05 6.75
N GLY A 51 5.33 3.88 6.34
CA GLY A 51 5.67 3.55 4.95
C GLY A 51 5.19 2.17 4.48
N VAL A 52 5.00 1.21 5.40
CA VAL A 52 4.51 -0.14 5.05
C VAL A 52 3.05 -0.06 4.61
N GLU A 53 2.23 0.74 5.30
CA GLU A 53 0.83 0.98 4.94
C GLU A 53 0.70 1.60 3.54
N ILE A 54 1.62 2.50 3.15
CA ILE A 54 1.65 3.07 1.78
C ILE A 54 1.80 1.95 0.74
N VAL A 55 2.77 1.06 0.96
CA VAL A 55 3.04 -0.06 0.04
C VAL A 55 1.84 -1.01 -0.02
N GLN A 56 1.24 -1.30 1.13
CA GLN A 56 0.04 -2.14 1.23
C GLN A 56 -1.15 -1.53 0.49
N ILE A 57 -1.45 -0.25 0.71
CA ILE A 57 -2.52 0.48 0.01
C ILE A 57 -2.29 0.43 -1.50
N HIS A 58 -1.06 0.74 -1.95
CA HIS A 58 -0.72 0.70 -3.37
C HIS A 58 -0.88 -0.71 -3.96
N SER A 59 -0.52 -1.75 -3.21
CA SER A 59 -0.74 -3.14 -3.62
C SER A 59 -2.22 -3.47 -3.74
N VAL A 60 -3.04 -3.11 -2.75
CA VAL A 60 -4.49 -3.36 -2.76
C VAL A 60 -5.15 -2.66 -3.95
N VAL A 61 -4.87 -1.37 -4.14
CA VAL A 61 -5.45 -0.60 -5.25
C VAL A 61 -5.09 -1.24 -6.60
N ARG A 62 -3.82 -1.61 -6.80
CA ARG A 62 -3.42 -2.31 -8.03
C ARG A 62 -4.11 -3.65 -8.20
N GLN A 63 -4.22 -4.45 -7.14
CA GLN A 63 -4.88 -5.76 -7.20
C GLN A 63 -6.36 -5.67 -7.57
N VAL A 64 -7.05 -4.62 -7.14
CA VAL A 64 -8.48 -4.45 -7.45
C VAL A 64 -8.68 -3.87 -8.85
N LEU A 65 -7.87 -2.88 -9.25
CA LEU A 65 -8.08 -2.16 -10.51
C LEU A 65 -7.46 -2.83 -11.74
N ALA A 66 -6.39 -3.61 -11.56
CA ALA A 66 -5.71 -4.23 -12.69
C ALA A 66 -6.51 -5.44 -13.22
N LYS A 67 -6.47 -5.63 -14.54
CA LYS A 67 -7.00 -6.85 -15.16
C LYS A 67 -6.15 -8.04 -14.70
N ARG A 68 -6.79 -9.16 -14.33
CA ARG A 68 -6.10 -10.40 -13.88
C ARG A 68 -4.81 -10.78 -14.64
N PRO A 69 -4.75 -10.78 -15.99
CA PRO A 69 -3.51 -11.14 -16.70
C PRO A 69 -2.36 -10.14 -16.45
N GLN A 70 -2.68 -8.86 -16.22
CA GLN A 70 -1.69 -7.83 -15.93
C GLN A 70 -1.07 -8.02 -14.54
N LEU A 71 -1.88 -8.43 -13.55
CA LEU A 71 -1.39 -8.77 -12.21
C LEU A 71 -0.47 -10.00 -12.25
N ALA A 72 -0.87 -11.04 -12.98
CA ALA A 72 -0.05 -12.24 -13.15
C ALA A 72 1.28 -11.90 -13.82
N SER A 73 1.26 -11.17 -14.94
CA SER A 73 2.47 -10.75 -15.65
C SER A 73 3.42 -9.93 -14.77
N TRP A 74 2.88 -9.05 -13.92
CA TRP A 74 3.69 -8.26 -12.99
C TRP A 74 4.31 -9.12 -11.87
N LEU A 75 3.54 -10.05 -11.29
CA LEU A 75 4.05 -10.98 -10.28
C LEU A 75 5.18 -11.87 -10.84
N GLU A 76 5.01 -12.39 -12.05
CA GLU A 76 6.04 -13.16 -12.75
C GLU A 76 7.32 -12.33 -12.98
N SER A 77 7.17 -11.04 -13.30
CA SER A 77 8.30 -10.13 -13.41
C SER A 77 9.01 -9.92 -12.08
N CYS A 78 8.27 -9.77 -10.97
CA CYS A 78 8.85 -9.66 -9.63
C CYS A 78 9.62 -10.93 -9.22
N TRP A 79 9.11 -12.12 -9.54
CA TRP A 79 9.80 -13.37 -9.25
C TRP A 79 11.00 -13.64 -10.15
N SER A 80 10.98 -13.10 -11.36
CA SER A 80 12.10 -13.19 -12.31
C SER A 80 13.23 -12.20 -12.02
N GLN A 81 13.06 -11.27 -11.06
CA GLN A 81 14.14 -10.40 -10.64
C GLN A 81 15.16 -11.21 -9.85
N PRO A 82 16.43 -11.31 -10.31
CA PRO A 82 17.47 -11.93 -9.52
C PRO A 82 17.55 -11.17 -8.21
N SER A 83 17.38 -11.87 -7.08
CA SER A 83 17.55 -11.32 -5.75
C SER A 83 18.86 -10.54 -5.76
N VAL A 84 18.82 -9.22 -5.56
CA VAL A 84 20.03 -8.43 -5.45
C VAL A 84 20.80 -8.99 -4.26
N THR A 85 21.78 -9.83 -4.53
CA THR A 85 22.84 -10.14 -3.58
C THR A 85 23.62 -8.85 -3.47
N PRO A 86 23.68 -8.20 -2.29
CA PRO A 86 24.56 -7.05 -2.12
C PRO A 86 25.96 -7.52 -2.48
N SER A 87 26.45 -7.06 -3.64
CA SER A 87 27.78 -7.38 -4.14
C SER A 87 28.77 -7.00 -3.06
N ALA A 88 29.61 -7.96 -2.68
CA ALA A 88 30.67 -7.83 -1.69
C ALA A 88 31.40 -6.48 -1.77
N PRO A 89 31.87 -5.92 -0.64
CA PRO A 89 32.60 -4.67 -0.66
C PRO A 89 33.80 -4.82 -1.59
N VAL A 90 33.86 -3.94 -2.60
CA VAL A 90 35.04 -3.74 -3.43
C VAL A 90 36.20 -3.45 -2.48
N SER A 91 37.10 -4.41 -2.32
CA SER A 91 38.39 -4.18 -1.67
C SER A 91 39.18 -3.28 -2.60
N LEU A 92 39.19 -1.98 -2.31
CA LEU A 92 40.19 -1.07 -2.81
C LEU A 92 41.35 -1.10 -1.81
N ASN A 93 42.46 -1.67 -2.28
CA ASN A 93 43.86 -1.58 -1.81
C ASN A 93 44.16 -1.44 -0.30
#